data_AF-A0A6P6UBM3-F1
#
_entry.id   AF-A0A6P6UBM3-F1
#
_cell.length_a   1.000
_cell.length_b   1.000
_cell.length_c   1.000
_cell.angle_alpha   90.00
_cell.angle_beta   90.00
_cell.angle_gamma   90.00
#
_symmetry.space_group_name_H-M   'P 1'
#
loop_
_entity.id
_entity.type
_entity.pdbx_description
1 polymer ?
#
loop_
_entity_poly.entity_id
_entity_poly.type
_entity_poly.pdbx_seq_one_letter_code
_entity_poly.pdbx_strand_id
1 'polypeptide(L)'
;MSLLSRRFSYSKLEMEDPEEVRRRRAQFLIYKTLQRADSPRRRPSWLKVKTSKLKIRIGKRLKRLRKSILSTISNAEAGLHKQLISHLKAFKCLLRSEEASILPCN
;
A
#
# COMPACT_ATOMS: atom_id res chain seq x y z
N MET A 1 27.19 -25.91 33.11
CA MET A 1 26.18 -26.76 32.42
C MET A 1 24.88 -26.81 33.26
N SER A 2 24.11 -25.71 33.31
CA SER A 2 22.99 -25.57 34.28
C SER A 2 21.64 -25.21 33.64
N LEU A 3 21.51 -25.24 32.30
CA LEU A 3 20.28 -24.84 31.61
C LEU A 3 19.32 -26.00 31.28
N LEU A 4 19.72 -27.26 31.53
CA LEU A 4 18.89 -28.44 31.24
C LEU A 4 17.99 -28.88 32.42
N SER A 5 18.31 -28.49 33.66
CA SER A 5 17.54 -28.89 34.85
C SER A 5 16.19 -28.16 34.99
N ARG A 6 16.02 -27.00 34.35
CA ARG A 6 14.79 -26.19 34.45
C ARG A 6 13.62 -26.69 33.59
N ARG A 7 13.81 -27.75 32.79
CA ARG A 7 12.71 -28.38 32.02
C ARG A 7 11.93 -29.45 32.82
N PHE A 8 12.45 -29.87 33.97
CA PHE A 8 11.90 -30.97 34.77
C PHE A 8 11.29 -30.53 36.10
N SER A 9 11.05 -29.24 36.32
CA SER A 9 10.50 -28.72 37.58
C SER A 9 9.06 -29.15 37.87
N TYR A 10 8.33 -29.70 36.89
CA TYR A 10 7.01 -30.33 37.10
C TYR A 10 7.06 -31.86 37.22
N SER A 11 8.24 -32.49 37.12
CA SER A 11 8.40 -33.96 37.24
C SER A 11 8.50 -34.47 38.68
N LYS A 12 8.33 -33.59 39.68
CA LYS A 12 8.29 -33.94 41.10
C LYS A 12 6.88 -34.31 41.58
N LEU A 13 6.07 -34.92 40.72
CA LEU A 13 4.88 -35.65 41.11
C LEU A 13 5.17 -37.10 40.75
N GLU A 14 5.27 -37.92 41.80
CA GLU A 14 5.18 -39.38 41.81
C GLU A 14 5.06 -40.04 40.43
N MET A 15 6.11 -40.78 40.06
CA MET A 15 6.18 -41.81 39.00
C MET A 15 4.84 -42.06 38.29
N GLU A 16 4.45 -41.13 37.42
CA GLU A 16 3.14 -41.18 36.78
C GLU A 16 3.19 -42.21 35.66
N ASP A 17 2.23 -43.14 35.65
CA ASP A 17 2.22 -44.27 34.73
C ASP A 17 2.35 -43.76 33.27
N PRO A 18 3.31 -44.28 32.48
CA PRO A 18 3.48 -43.91 31.07
C PRO A 18 2.21 -44.08 30.22
N GLU A 19 1.26 -44.95 30.61
CA GLU A 19 -0.09 -45.02 30.02
C GLU A 19 -0.89 -43.73 30.25
N GLU A 20 -0.93 -43.19 31.47
CA GLU A 20 -1.73 -42.01 31.81
C GLU A 20 -1.19 -40.72 31.15
N VAL A 21 0.14 -40.62 31.01
CA VAL A 21 0.77 -39.51 30.28
C VAL A 21 0.39 -39.56 28.80
N ARG A 22 0.38 -40.75 28.19
CA ARG A 22 -0.06 -40.94 26.80
C ARG A 22 -1.53 -40.58 26.65
N ARG A 23 -2.39 -41.03 27.57
CA ARG A 23 -3.83 -40.74 27.56
C ARG A 23 -4.11 -39.25 27.67
N ARG A 24 -3.47 -38.54 28.61
CA ARG A 24 -3.63 -37.07 28.76
C ARG A 24 -3.11 -36.31 27.54
N ARG A 25 -1.98 -36.71 26.97
CA ARG A 25 -1.47 -36.11 25.73
C ARG A 25 -2.44 -36.31 24.57
N ALA A 26 -3.01 -37.50 24.42
CA ALA A 26 -4.01 -37.78 23.40
C ALA A 26 -5.27 -36.91 23.58
N GLN A 27 -5.83 -36.86 24.80
CA GLN A 27 -6.98 -36.01 25.12
C GLN A 27 -6.71 -34.53 24.84
N PHE A 28 -5.53 -34.04 25.25
CA PHE A 28 -5.12 -32.67 25.01
C PHE A 28 -4.98 -32.35 23.52
N LEU A 29 -4.40 -33.26 22.73
CA LEU A 29 -4.26 -33.09 21.30
C LEU A 29 -5.63 -33.05 20.61
N ILE A 30 -6.53 -33.98 20.94
CA ILE A 30 -7.90 -34.02 20.42
C ILE A 30 -8.60 -32.70 20.72
N TYR A 31 -8.62 -32.28 21.99
CA TYR A 31 -9.22 -31.02 22.41
C TYR A 31 -8.65 -29.81 21.66
N LYS A 32 -7.32 -29.72 21.54
CA LYS A 32 -6.65 -28.61 20.86
C LYS A 32 -6.91 -28.61 19.36
N THR A 33 -7.08 -29.77 18.74
CA THR A 33 -7.45 -29.85 17.32
C THR A 33 -8.89 -29.44 17.08
N LEU A 34 -9.84 -29.87 17.94
CA LEU A 34 -11.23 -29.45 17.89
C LEU A 34 -11.34 -27.93 18.07
N GLN A 35 -10.68 -27.38 19.09
CA GLN A 35 -10.64 -25.94 19.33
C GLN A 35 -10.06 -25.16 18.13
N ARG A 36 -9.06 -25.71 17.42
CA ARG A 36 -8.50 -25.10 16.21
C ARG A 36 -9.43 -25.18 15.00
N ALA A 37 -10.25 -26.23 14.91
CA ALA A 37 -11.24 -26.40 13.86
C ALA A 37 -12.44 -25.47 14.08
N ASP A 38 -12.89 -25.34 15.32
CA ASP A 38 -14.02 -24.47 15.70
C ASP A 38 -13.62 -22.98 15.68
N SER A 39 -12.34 -22.66 15.90
CA SER A 39 -11.86 -21.29 15.75
C SER A 39 -11.58 -20.96 14.28
N PRO A 40 -12.24 -19.94 13.68
CA PRO A 40 -11.83 -19.44 12.38
C PRO A 40 -10.38 -19.00 12.48
N ARG A 41 -9.47 -19.56 11.65
CA ARG A 41 -8.03 -19.29 11.65
C ARG A 41 -7.75 -17.79 11.87
N ARG A 42 -7.43 -17.40 13.11
CA ARG A 42 -7.17 -16.00 13.49
C ARG A 42 -5.90 -15.44 12.87
N ARG A 43 -5.00 -16.29 12.36
CA ARG A 43 -3.78 -15.85 11.68
C ARG A 43 -4.03 -15.68 10.18
N PRO A 44 -3.80 -14.48 9.62
CA PRO A 44 -3.84 -14.30 8.18
C PRO A 44 -2.80 -15.24 7.55
N SER A 45 -3.21 -15.96 6.50
CA SER A 45 -2.28 -16.82 5.77
C SER A 45 -1.13 -15.98 5.25
N TRP A 46 0.08 -16.53 5.23
CA TRP A 46 1.25 -15.85 4.67
C TRP A 46 1.00 -15.39 3.22
N LEU A 47 0.18 -16.14 2.49
CA LEU A 47 -0.33 -15.79 1.17
C LEU A 47 -1.18 -14.50 1.18
N LYS A 48 -2.12 -14.35 2.12
CA LYS A 48 -2.93 -13.12 2.29
C LYS A 48 -2.04 -11.89 2.54
N VAL A 49 -0.97 -12.05 3.32
CA VAL A 49 -0.02 -10.95 3.58
C VAL A 49 0.76 -10.57 2.32
N LYS A 50 1.25 -11.57 1.58
CA LYS A 50 1.95 -11.35 0.30
C LYS A 50 1.06 -10.68 -0.75
N THR A 51 -0.18 -11.16 -0.93
CA THR A 51 -1.11 -10.57 -1.91
C THR A 51 -1.49 -9.15 -1.54
N SER A 52 -1.67 -8.85 -0.24
CA SER A 52 -1.93 -7.49 0.25
C SER A 52 -0.76 -6.54 -0.05
N LYS A 53 0.48 -6.98 0.17
CA LYS A 53 1.69 -6.19 -0.13
C LYS A 53 1.82 -5.91 -1.64
N LEU A 54 1.50 -6.90 -2.48
CA LEU A 54 1.50 -6.74 -3.94
C LEU A 54 0.42 -5.76 -4.39
N LYS A 55 -0.80 -5.87 -3.86
CA LYS A 55 -1.91 -4.95 -4.15
C LYS A 55 -1.55 -3.50 -3.80
N ILE A 56 -0.89 -3.28 -2.67
CA ILE A 56 -0.41 -1.95 -2.27
C ILE A 56 0.66 -1.42 -3.23
N ARG A 57 1.61 -2.25 -3.67
CA ARG A 57 2.64 -1.84 -4.65
C ARG A 57 2.03 -1.43 -5.99
N ILE A 58 1.09 -2.21 -6.50
CA ILE A 58 0.39 -1.92 -7.75
C ILE A 58 -0.43 -0.63 -7.62
N GLY A 59 -1.22 -0.49 -6.54
CA GLY A 59 -2.00 0.71 -6.28
C GLY A 59 -1.16 1.98 -6.19
N LYS A 60 0.01 1.92 -5.54
CA LYS A 60 0.96 3.04 -5.48
C LYS A 60 1.50 3.42 -6.87
N ARG A 61 1.84 2.44 -7.71
CA ARG A 61 2.31 2.69 -9.08
C ARG A 61 1.22 3.32 -9.95
N LEU A 62 -0.01 2.80 -9.88
CA LEU A 62 -1.14 3.32 -10.63
C LEU A 62 -1.50 4.76 -10.21
N LYS A 63 -1.46 5.05 -8.90
CA LYS A 63 -1.67 6.40 -8.38
C LYS A 63 -0.61 7.40 -8.90
N ARG A 64 0.65 6.98 -9.01
CA ARG A 64 1.72 7.80 -9.58
C ARG A 64 1.51 8.06 -11.08
N LEU A 65 1.17 7.02 -11.84
CA LEU A 65 0.84 7.14 -13.26
C LEU A 65 -0.31 8.12 -13.49
N ARG A 66 -1.42 7.99 -12.75
CA ARG A 66 -2.55 8.92 -12.85
C ARG A 66 -2.16 10.37 -12.57
N LYS A 67 -1.33 10.61 -11.54
CA LYS A 67 -0.82 11.96 -11.25
C LYS A 67 0.09 12.49 -12.35
N SER A 68 0.95 11.63 -12.91
CA SER A 68 1.85 11.99 -14.01
C SER A 68 1.06 12.43 -15.24
N ILE A 69 0.07 11.63 -15.65
CA ILE A 69 -0.79 11.93 -16.81
C ILE A 69 -1.54 13.24 -16.60
N LEU A 70 -2.12 13.46 -15.41
CA LEU A 70 -2.79 14.71 -15.09
C LEU A 70 -1.84 15.91 -15.18
N SER A 71 -0.62 15.79 -14.63
CA SER A 71 0.38 16.86 -14.69
C SER A 71 0.88 17.14 -16.12
N THR A 72 1.02 16.12 -16.96
CA THR A 72 1.44 16.31 -18.36
C THR A 72 0.37 17.01 -19.18
N ILE A 73 -0.91 16.69 -18.96
CA ILE A 73 -2.03 17.36 -19.64
C ILE A 73 -2.09 18.84 -19.23
N SER A 74 -2.06 19.13 -17.92
CA SER A 74 -2.08 20.52 -17.44
C SER A 74 -0.88 21.34 -17.91
N ASN A 75 0.31 20.74 -17.99
CA ASN A 75 1.49 21.43 -18.50
C ASN A 75 1.43 21.67 -20.02
N ALA A 76 0.88 20.73 -20.79
CA ALA A 76 0.67 20.90 -22.22
C ALA A 76 -0.36 22.00 -22.50
N GLU A 77 -1.48 22.01 -21.76
CA GLU A 77 -2.49 23.07 -21.83
C GLU A 77 -1.91 24.43 -21.46
N ALA A 78 -1.11 24.52 -20.39
CA ALA A 78 -0.44 25.77 -20.00
C ALA A 78 0.55 26.26 -21.08
N GLY A 79 1.23 25.35 -21.79
CA GLY A 79 2.11 25.68 -22.90
C GLY A 79 1.37 26.28 -24.10
N LEU A 80 0.28 25.64 -24.53
CA LEU A 80 -0.58 26.13 -25.60
C LEU A 80 -1.24 27.46 -25.22
N HIS A 81 -1.72 27.59 -23.98
CA HIS A 81 -2.32 28.81 -23.49
C HIS A 81 -1.31 29.98 -23.46
N LYS A 82 -0.05 29.73 -23.09
CA LYS A 82 1.03 30.73 -23.17
C LYS A 82 1.30 31.14 -24.62
N GLN A 83 1.34 30.18 -25.54
CA GLN A 83 1.58 30.44 -26.95
C GLN A 83 0.44 31.27 -27.56
N LEU A 84 -0.82 30.90 -27.30
CA LEU A 84 -1.98 31.66 -27.74
C LEU A 84 -1.99 33.09 -27.16
N ILE A 85 -1.71 33.26 -25.86
CA ILE A 85 -1.57 34.60 -25.26
C ILE A 85 -0.46 35.40 -25.95
N SER A 86 0.67 34.78 -26.27
CA SER A 86 1.78 35.48 -26.93
C SER A 86 1.42 35.96 -28.33
N HIS A 87 0.71 35.13 -29.11
CA HIS A 87 0.20 35.52 -30.43
C HIS A 87 -0.86 36.62 -30.33
N LEU A 88 -1.77 36.54 -29.34
CA LEU A 88 -2.78 37.57 -29.09
C LEU A 88 -2.15 38.90 -28.69
N LYS A 89 -1.11 38.87 -27.85
CA LYS A 89 -0.32 40.07 -27.49
C LYS A 89 0.39 40.65 -28.70
N ALA A 90 1.00 39.83 -29.55
CA ALA A 90 1.67 40.28 -30.77
C ALA A 90 0.69 40.94 -31.74
N PHE A 91 -0.47 40.33 -31.99
CA PHE A 91 -1.54 40.90 -32.81
C PHE A 91 -2.06 42.22 -32.22
N LYS A 92 -2.26 42.30 -30.91
CA LYS A 92 -2.69 43.53 -30.25
C LYS A 92 -1.68 44.67 -30.39
N CYS A 93 -0.37 44.37 -30.37
CA CYS A 93 0.67 45.37 -30.62
C CYS A 93 0.67 45.88 -32.06
N LEU A 94 0.45 44.99 -33.04
CA LEU A 94 0.36 45.37 -34.46
C LEU A 94 -0.82 46.31 -34.72
N LEU A 95 -2.01 45.95 -34.22
CA LEU A 95 -3.20 46.80 -34.36
C LEU A 95 -3.03 48.18 -33.69
N ARG A 96 -2.35 48.24 -32.55
CA ARG A 96 -2.08 49.50 -31.85
C ARG A 96 -1.04 50.38 -32.58
N SER A 97 -0.12 49.77 -33.32
CA SER A 97 0.82 50.49 -34.19
C SER A 97 0.12 51.04 -35.44
N GLU A 98 -0.88 50.33 -35.94
CA GLU A 98 -1.70 50.73 -37.09
C GLU A 98 -2.64 51.90 -36.73
N GLU A 99 -3.25 51.88 -35.55
CA GLU A 99 -4.04 53.01 -35.02
C GLU A 99 -3.21 54.29 -34.79
N ALA A 100 -1.93 54.16 -34.43
CA ALA A 100 -1.02 55.29 -34.26
C ALA A 100 -0.58 55.93 -35.59
N SER A 101 -0.70 55.20 -36.70
CA SER A 101 -0.39 55.69 -38.06
C SER A 101 -1.58 56.31 -38.80
N ILE A 102 -2.80 56.27 -38.24
CA ILE A 102 -4.04 56.74 -38.90
C ILE A 102 -4.53 58.10 -38.37
N LEU A 103 -3.87 58.71 -37.37
CA LEU A 103 -4.16 60.11 -37.01
C LEU A 103 -3.27 61.06 -37.83
N PRO A 104 -3.80 61.76 -38.86
CA PRO A 104 -3.06 62.84 -39.49
C PRO A 104 -2.89 63.96 -38.46
N CYS A 105 -1.66 64.40 -38.27
CA CYS A 105 -1.40 65.66 -37.58
C CYS A 105 -2.07 66.78 -38.39
N ASN A 106 -2.96 67.54 -37.73
CA ASN A 106 -3.44 68.84 -38.19
C ASN A 106 -2.28 69.83 -38.31
#